data_AF-A0A6U6CKW3-F1
#
_entry.id   AF-A0A6U6CKW3-F1
#
_cell.length_a   1.000
_cell.length_b   1.000
_cell.length_c   1.000
_cell.angle_alpha   90.00
_cell.angle_beta   90.00
_cell.angle_gamma   90.00
#
_symmetry.space_group_name_H-M   'P 1'
#
loop_
_entity.id
_entity.type
_entity.pdbx_description
1 polymer ?
#
loop_
_entity_poly.entity_id
_entity_poly.type
_entity_poly.pdbx_seq_one_letter_code
_entity_poly.pdbx_strand_id
1 'polypeptide(L)'
;MHVLVIDGFGDSPESRRRFQNFYNSVLKAFDLSWPYGKSVYTRRYDDIGDYLNENKDGFVQVDAIRQFDKVDFFFVDGDLQLRPWTQKVDKVFRLMQMCAQTGKCFFASSAFAAIVLCAINTRGIVEKIGRLHPSYPEGGNVEILNRVRPAHDQLFLDAQTGDMYKFDGDSGQWKKSFNCGLRRRRLQTNAKRLLGRFSMAYPRIMPEDHHEGQPGEVETSVMKWHVNHWLFQGLNAQRPFLFKLASTKWALSEATNSTKVSVLVEGPEGTIMFESGHFLCMETTMWACDKYPVLQTMMNNFVRVKSGIMQKLERLDYCSQLVLKVGEGSARDIMSRTIRPRSAIQLSVKQRLSYTKPGEEEGGC
;
A
#
# COMPACT_ATOMS: atom_id res chain seq x y z
N MET A 1 17.99 2.89 -13.34
CA MET A 1 17.04 2.69 -12.23
C MET A 1 16.61 1.23 -12.19
N HIS A 2 16.67 0.60 -11.02
CA HIS A 2 16.34 -0.81 -10.83
C HIS A 2 14.94 -0.94 -10.21
N VAL A 3 14.10 -1.73 -10.85
CA VAL A 3 12.69 -1.88 -10.47
C VAL A 3 12.39 -3.35 -10.25
N LEU A 4 11.81 -3.71 -9.10
CA LEU A 4 11.29 -5.05 -8.84
C LEU A 4 9.76 -5.03 -8.94
N VAL A 5 9.22 -5.82 -9.85
CA VAL A 5 7.78 -6.08 -9.97
C VAL A 5 7.46 -7.43 -9.35
N ILE A 6 6.62 -7.42 -8.32
CA ILE A 6 6.21 -8.58 -7.55
C ILE A 6 4.86 -9.06 -8.09
N ASP A 7 4.84 -10.28 -8.62
CA ASP A 7 3.68 -10.95 -9.19
C ASP A 7 2.86 -11.65 -8.11
N GLY A 8 1.74 -11.06 -7.74
CA GLY A 8 0.73 -11.63 -6.84
C GLY A 8 -0.50 -12.22 -7.55
N PHE A 9 -0.40 -12.58 -8.83
CA PHE A 9 -1.52 -13.10 -9.62
C PHE A 9 -1.58 -14.64 -9.61
N GLY A 10 -2.73 -15.26 -9.89
CA GLY A 10 -2.84 -16.72 -10.06
C GLY A 10 -2.18 -17.24 -11.35
N ASP A 11 -2.14 -18.57 -11.55
CA ASP A 11 -1.54 -19.20 -12.74
C ASP A 11 -2.51 -19.33 -13.92
N SER A 12 -3.78 -18.93 -13.73
CA SER A 12 -4.78 -18.98 -14.79
C SER A 12 -4.40 -18.07 -15.97
N PRO A 13 -4.81 -18.39 -17.22
CA PRO A 13 -4.55 -17.52 -18.37
C PRO A 13 -5.03 -16.08 -18.18
N GLU A 14 -6.17 -15.91 -17.50
CA GLU A 14 -6.70 -14.59 -17.18
C GLU A 14 -5.78 -13.84 -16.18
N SER A 15 -5.35 -14.51 -15.12
CA SER A 15 -4.43 -13.95 -14.12
C SER A 15 -3.08 -13.57 -14.73
N ARG A 16 -2.54 -14.39 -15.64
CA ARG A 16 -1.30 -14.08 -16.38
C ARG A 16 -1.47 -12.86 -17.29
N ARG A 17 -2.61 -12.73 -17.98
CA ARG A 17 -2.95 -11.53 -18.77
C ARG A 17 -3.02 -10.28 -17.88
N ARG A 18 -3.66 -10.38 -16.71
CA ARG A 18 -3.75 -9.27 -15.75
C ARG A 18 -2.38 -8.85 -15.23
N PHE A 19 -1.51 -9.82 -14.90
CA PHE A 19 -0.12 -9.53 -14.54
C PHE A 19 0.61 -8.78 -15.66
N GLN A 20 0.48 -9.24 -16.91
CA GLN A 20 1.13 -8.58 -18.04
C GLN A 20 0.65 -7.13 -18.23
N ASN A 21 -0.65 -6.87 -18.05
CA ASN A 21 -1.20 -5.51 -18.10
C ASN A 21 -0.59 -4.63 -17.01
N PHE A 22 -0.54 -5.12 -15.77
CA PHE A 22 0.09 -4.40 -14.66
C PHE A 22 1.58 -4.13 -14.93
N TYR A 23 2.32 -5.13 -15.37
CA TYR A 23 3.73 -5.02 -15.71
C TYR A 23 3.96 -3.96 -16.81
N ASN A 24 3.16 -3.99 -17.88
CA ASN A 24 3.23 -3.02 -18.97
C ASN A 24 2.91 -1.59 -18.48
N SER A 25 1.93 -1.43 -17.58
CA SER A 25 1.63 -0.15 -16.95
C SER A 25 2.81 0.42 -16.16
N VAL A 26 3.53 -0.42 -15.42
CA VAL A 26 4.76 -0.02 -14.70
C VAL A 26 5.84 0.40 -15.68
N LEU A 27 6.09 -0.38 -16.74
CA LEU A 27 7.07 -0.02 -17.77
C LEU A 27 6.76 1.32 -18.41
N LYS A 28 5.50 1.52 -18.82
CA LYS A 28 5.00 2.76 -19.42
C LYS A 28 5.22 3.98 -18.52
N ALA A 29 5.01 3.82 -17.21
CA ALA A 29 5.24 4.90 -16.25
C ALA A 29 6.70 5.32 -16.18
N PHE A 30 7.64 4.36 -16.23
CA PHE A 30 9.08 4.65 -16.28
C PHE A 30 9.52 5.18 -17.63
N ASP A 31 9.00 4.65 -18.75
CA ASP A 31 9.34 5.16 -20.09
C ASP A 31 8.93 6.63 -20.26
N LEU A 32 7.83 7.04 -19.65
CA LEU A 32 7.39 8.44 -19.66
C LEU A 32 8.23 9.34 -18.73
N SER A 33 8.71 8.81 -17.61
CA SER A 33 9.20 9.62 -16.48
C SER A 33 10.70 9.47 -16.21
N TRP A 34 11.39 8.55 -16.89
CA TRP A 34 12.79 8.21 -16.64
C TRP A 34 13.54 7.86 -17.94
N PRO A 35 14.23 8.83 -18.58
CA PRO A 35 14.91 8.60 -19.86
C PRO A 35 16.27 7.87 -19.72
N TYR A 36 16.86 7.81 -18.53
CA TYR A 36 18.23 7.31 -18.32
C TYR A 36 18.37 5.78 -18.24
N GLY A 37 17.40 5.04 -18.77
CA GLY A 37 17.38 3.57 -18.76
C GLY A 37 16.91 2.94 -17.44
N LYS A 38 16.29 1.76 -17.58
CA LYS A 38 15.71 0.98 -16.48
C LYS A 38 16.05 -0.49 -16.59
N SER A 39 16.33 -1.12 -15.46
CA SER A 39 16.45 -2.58 -15.33
C SER A 39 15.27 -3.07 -14.51
N VAL A 40 14.46 -3.95 -15.09
CA VAL A 40 13.23 -4.44 -14.45
C VAL A 40 13.38 -5.92 -14.17
N TYR A 41 13.15 -6.28 -12.92
CA TYR A 41 13.16 -7.65 -12.43
C TYR A 41 11.74 -8.05 -12.06
N THR A 42 11.43 -9.32 -12.25
CA THR A 42 10.15 -9.90 -11.85
C THR A 42 10.39 -11.05 -10.89
N ARG A 43 9.57 -11.12 -9.84
CA ARG A 43 9.52 -12.24 -8.89
C ARG A 43 8.09 -12.55 -8.50
N ARG A 44 7.82 -13.81 -8.19
CA ARG A 44 6.55 -14.22 -7.56
C ARG A 44 6.51 -13.70 -6.13
N TYR A 45 5.33 -13.36 -5.63
CA TYR A 45 5.16 -12.88 -4.25
C TYR A 45 5.69 -13.85 -3.18
N ASP A 46 5.67 -15.15 -3.47
CA ASP A 46 6.18 -16.23 -2.62
C ASP A 46 7.63 -16.63 -2.92
N ASP A 47 8.29 -15.99 -3.89
CA ASP A 47 9.67 -16.25 -4.32
C ASP A 47 10.52 -14.97 -4.40
N ILE A 48 10.54 -14.21 -3.30
CA ILE A 48 11.36 -12.99 -3.12
C ILE A 48 12.42 -13.17 -2.03
N GLY A 49 12.76 -14.43 -1.71
CA GLY A 49 13.68 -14.75 -0.61
C GLY A 49 15.10 -14.20 -0.84
N ASP A 50 15.49 -14.02 -2.10
CA ASP A 50 16.75 -13.44 -2.56
C ASP A 50 16.91 -11.94 -2.23
N TYR A 51 15.85 -11.28 -1.72
CA TYR A 51 15.88 -9.88 -1.29
C TYR A 51 15.65 -9.70 0.22
N LEU A 52 15.51 -10.79 0.99
CA LEU A 52 15.20 -10.72 2.41
C LEU A 52 16.48 -10.78 3.25
N ASN A 53 16.58 -9.90 4.24
CA ASN A 53 17.74 -9.82 5.12
C ASN A 53 17.93 -11.05 6.03
N GLU A 54 16.89 -11.83 6.28
CA GLU A 54 16.93 -12.98 7.19
C GLU A 54 16.42 -14.26 6.52
N ASN A 55 17.12 -15.36 6.76
CA ASN A 55 16.68 -16.70 6.36
C ASN A 55 15.60 -17.24 7.32
N LYS A 56 15.12 -18.47 7.08
CA LYS A 56 14.10 -19.11 7.93
C LYS A 56 14.59 -19.35 9.37
N ASP A 57 15.90 -19.44 9.56
CA ASP A 57 16.55 -19.70 10.84
C ASP A 57 16.98 -18.40 11.56
N GLY A 58 16.68 -17.23 10.98
CA GLY A 58 17.00 -15.92 11.55
C GLY A 58 18.45 -15.45 11.36
N PHE A 59 19.22 -16.09 10.49
CA PHE A 59 20.55 -15.63 10.11
C PHE A 59 20.49 -14.54 9.04
N VAL A 60 21.32 -13.52 9.20
CA VAL A 60 21.41 -12.39 8.28
C VAL A 60 22.08 -12.82 6.98
N GLN A 61 21.48 -12.52 5.83
CA GLN A 61 22.02 -12.83 4.50
C GLN A 61 22.59 -11.58 3.82
N VAL A 62 23.92 -11.44 3.83
CA VAL A 62 24.62 -10.28 3.25
C VAL A 62 24.34 -10.12 1.76
N ASP A 63 24.32 -11.21 0.99
CA ASP A 63 24.05 -11.14 -0.45
C ASP A 63 22.61 -10.72 -0.76
N ALA A 64 21.64 -11.16 0.03
CA ALA A 64 20.25 -10.73 -0.14
C ALA A 64 20.08 -9.24 0.16
N ILE A 65 20.78 -8.73 1.18
CA ILE A 65 20.85 -7.30 1.49
C ILE A 65 21.46 -6.52 0.31
N ARG A 66 22.54 -7.03 -0.29
CA ARG A 66 23.13 -6.41 -1.49
C ARG A 66 22.18 -6.39 -2.68
N GLN A 67 21.39 -7.44 -2.89
CA GLN A 67 20.38 -7.44 -3.96
C GLN A 67 19.24 -6.46 -3.67
N PHE A 68 18.77 -6.40 -2.43
CA PHE A 68 17.78 -5.43 -1.98
C PHE A 68 18.26 -3.99 -2.18
N ASP A 69 19.49 -3.67 -1.78
CA ASP A 69 20.07 -2.33 -1.91
C ASP A 69 20.14 -1.86 -3.36
N LYS A 70 20.31 -2.76 -4.33
CA LYS A 70 20.32 -2.42 -5.77
C LYS A 70 18.97 -1.97 -6.29
N VAL A 71 17.85 -2.39 -5.68
CA VAL A 71 16.50 -2.09 -6.16
C VAL A 71 16.06 -0.72 -5.66
N ASP A 72 15.59 0.14 -6.54
CA ASP A 72 15.12 1.49 -6.21
C ASP A 72 13.61 1.52 -5.91
N PHE A 73 12.85 0.77 -6.73
CA PHE A 73 11.40 0.73 -6.68
C PHE A 73 10.86 -0.68 -6.59
N PHE A 74 9.84 -0.84 -5.75
CA PHE A 74 9.08 -2.07 -5.60
C PHE A 74 7.63 -1.81 -6.01
N PHE A 75 7.11 -2.64 -6.90
CA PHE A 75 5.71 -2.61 -7.35
C PHE A 75 5.07 -3.96 -7.08
N VAL A 76 3.91 -3.99 -6.44
CA VAL A 76 3.17 -5.23 -6.17
C VAL A 76 1.68 -5.06 -6.46
N ASP A 77 1.14 -5.97 -7.26
CA ASP A 77 -0.30 -6.13 -7.51
C ASP A 77 -0.64 -7.62 -7.59
N GLY A 78 -1.93 -7.94 -7.51
CA GLY A 78 -2.38 -9.32 -7.63
C GLY A 78 -3.88 -9.49 -7.64
N ASP A 79 -4.33 -10.64 -8.13
CA ASP A 79 -5.73 -11.08 -8.05
C ASP A 79 -5.96 -12.22 -7.05
N LEU A 80 -4.89 -12.68 -6.39
CA LEU A 80 -4.98 -13.64 -5.31
C LEU A 80 -5.65 -13.03 -4.08
N GLN A 81 -6.54 -13.80 -3.44
CA GLN A 81 -7.25 -13.41 -2.23
C GLN A 81 -6.37 -13.59 -0.98
N LEU A 82 -5.20 -12.95 -0.99
CA LEU A 82 -4.25 -12.98 0.12
C LEU A 82 -4.79 -12.16 1.30
N ARG A 83 -4.40 -12.55 2.53
CA ARG A 83 -4.81 -11.88 3.77
C ARG A 83 -3.59 -11.68 4.65
N PRO A 84 -3.55 -10.63 5.48
CA PRO A 84 -2.41 -10.37 6.35
C PRO A 84 -2.09 -11.54 7.29
N TRP A 85 -3.10 -12.30 7.73
CA TRP A 85 -2.94 -13.43 8.66
C TRP A 85 -2.65 -14.78 7.98
N THR A 86 -2.33 -14.80 6.68
CA THR A 86 -1.92 -16.04 6.00
C THR A 86 -0.40 -16.10 5.86
N GLN A 87 0.20 -17.23 6.19
CA GLN A 87 1.66 -17.44 6.11
C GLN A 87 2.24 -17.26 4.69
N LYS A 88 1.39 -17.30 3.67
CA LYS A 88 1.79 -17.08 2.27
C LYS A 88 2.37 -15.69 2.02
N VAL A 89 2.05 -14.71 2.87
CA VAL A 89 2.49 -13.31 2.68
C VAL A 89 3.67 -12.89 3.56
N ASP A 90 4.22 -13.81 4.38
CA ASP A 90 5.29 -13.51 5.32
C ASP A 90 6.52 -12.90 4.65
N LYS A 91 6.91 -13.42 3.49
CA LYS A 91 8.03 -12.89 2.70
C LYS A 91 7.78 -11.45 2.24
N VAL A 92 6.57 -11.17 1.75
CA VAL A 92 6.19 -9.82 1.28
C VAL A 92 6.17 -8.87 2.46
N PHE A 93 5.68 -9.32 3.60
CA PHE A 93 5.65 -8.55 4.84
C PHE A 93 7.04 -8.12 5.29
N ARG A 94 8.00 -9.05 5.33
CA ARG A 94 9.40 -8.76 5.65
C ARG A 94 10.02 -7.79 4.65
N LEU A 95 9.78 -7.97 3.35
CA LEU A 95 10.25 -7.04 2.33
C LEU A 95 9.70 -5.63 2.54
N MET A 96 8.40 -5.49 2.83
CA MET A 96 7.78 -4.20 3.11
C MET A 96 8.38 -3.52 4.33
N GLN A 97 8.68 -4.29 5.38
CA GLN A 97 9.37 -3.78 6.55
C GLN A 97 10.77 -3.25 6.19
N MET A 98 11.55 -4.00 5.41
CA MET A 98 12.86 -3.56 4.94
C MET A 98 12.74 -2.27 4.12
N CYS A 99 11.77 -2.18 3.21
CA CYS A 99 11.49 -0.97 2.43
C CYS A 99 11.13 0.23 3.32
N ALA A 100 10.33 0.02 4.36
CA ALA A 100 9.93 1.08 5.28
C ALA A 100 11.09 1.58 6.15
N GLN A 101 11.98 0.67 6.57
CA GLN A 101 13.18 0.97 7.35
C GLN A 101 14.23 1.73 6.53
N THR A 102 14.40 1.36 5.27
CA THR A 102 15.42 1.93 4.38
C THR A 102 14.92 3.14 3.59
N GLY A 103 13.60 3.35 3.50
CA GLY A 103 13.01 4.46 2.73
C GLY A 103 12.86 4.16 1.24
N LYS A 104 12.89 2.89 0.82
CA LYS A 104 12.66 2.49 -0.57
C LYS A 104 11.24 2.82 -1.02
N CYS A 105 11.10 3.10 -2.32
CA CYS A 105 9.80 3.41 -2.90
C CYS A 105 8.98 2.13 -3.10
N PHE A 106 7.78 2.10 -2.52
CA PHE A 106 6.92 0.92 -2.54
C PHE A 106 5.53 1.28 -3.04
N PHE A 107 5.10 0.65 -4.12
CA PHE A 107 3.76 0.79 -4.67
C PHE A 107 3.01 -0.53 -4.48
N ALA A 108 1.89 -0.50 -3.77
CA ALA A 108 1.09 -1.69 -3.50
C ALA A 108 -0.36 -1.49 -3.91
N SER A 109 -0.93 -2.47 -4.59
CA SER A 109 -2.37 -2.49 -4.87
C SER A 109 -3.04 -3.79 -4.48
N SER A 110 -4.37 -3.82 -4.61
CA SER A 110 -5.18 -4.99 -4.31
C SER A 110 -5.01 -5.45 -2.84
N ALA A 111 -4.97 -6.76 -2.60
CA ALA A 111 -4.78 -7.34 -1.26
C ALA A 111 -3.49 -6.84 -0.58
N PHE A 112 -2.46 -6.46 -1.34
CA PHE A 112 -1.18 -6.00 -0.80
C PHE A 112 -1.27 -4.65 -0.11
N ALA A 113 -2.18 -3.76 -0.53
CA ALA A 113 -2.41 -2.50 0.17
C ALA A 113 -2.78 -2.73 1.65
N ALA A 114 -3.58 -3.76 1.91
CA ALA A 114 -3.97 -4.10 3.26
C ALA A 114 -2.87 -4.83 4.06
N ILE A 115 -2.06 -5.63 3.39
CA ILE A 115 -0.89 -6.27 4.01
C ILE A 115 0.14 -5.21 4.42
N VAL A 116 0.38 -4.18 3.58
CA VAL A 116 1.18 -3.00 3.97
C VAL A 116 0.60 -2.34 5.21
N LEU A 117 -0.72 -2.07 5.23
CA LEU A 117 -1.36 -1.40 6.35
C LEU A 117 -1.22 -2.22 7.65
N CYS A 118 -1.37 -3.55 7.56
CA CYS A 118 -1.08 -4.46 8.67
C CYS A 118 0.37 -4.36 9.15
N ALA A 119 1.34 -4.29 8.22
CA ALA A 119 2.75 -4.12 8.55
C ALA A 119 3.02 -2.81 9.29
N ILE A 120 2.37 -1.72 8.88
CA ILE A 120 2.48 -0.44 9.58
C ILE A 120 1.88 -0.56 10.99
N ASN A 121 0.68 -1.16 11.13
CA ASN A 121 -0.02 -1.30 12.41
C ASN A 121 0.73 -2.18 13.43
N THR A 122 1.40 -3.22 12.96
CA THR A 122 2.19 -4.14 13.80
C THR A 122 3.62 -3.64 14.03
N ARG A 123 4.01 -2.55 13.38
CA ARG A 123 5.39 -2.05 13.33
C ARG A 123 6.36 -3.09 12.76
N GLY A 124 5.93 -3.83 11.74
CA GLY A 124 6.75 -4.84 11.05
C GLY A 124 7.00 -6.12 11.85
N ILE A 125 6.38 -6.30 13.02
CA ILE A 125 6.60 -7.50 13.83
C ILE A 125 5.69 -8.62 13.33
N VAL A 126 6.23 -9.49 12.48
CA VAL A 126 5.50 -10.62 11.85
C VAL A 126 4.94 -11.56 12.91
N GLU A 127 5.66 -11.77 14.01
CA GLU A 127 5.26 -12.68 15.09
C GLU A 127 3.99 -12.22 15.81
N LYS A 128 3.62 -10.94 15.68
CA LYS A 128 2.32 -10.45 16.16
C LYS A 128 1.17 -10.96 15.31
N ILE A 129 1.42 -11.29 14.04
CA ILE A 129 0.44 -11.82 13.10
C ILE A 129 0.36 -13.34 13.32
N GLY A 130 -0.30 -13.71 14.42
CA GLY A 130 -0.64 -15.09 14.70
C GLY A 130 -1.71 -15.64 13.76
N ARG A 131 -2.00 -16.93 13.91
CA ARG A 131 -3.09 -17.58 13.16
C ARG A 131 -4.44 -17.16 13.76
N LEU A 132 -5.45 -17.05 12.92
CA LEU A 132 -6.81 -16.86 13.41
C LEU A 132 -7.32 -18.11 14.13
N HIS A 133 -8.22 -17.89 15.08
CA HIS A 133 -8.92 -18.96 15.77
C HIS A 133 -9.64 -19.89 14.76
N PRO A 134 -9.45 -21.23 14.80
CA PRO A 134 -9.95 -22.17 13.81
C PRO A 134 -11.47 -22.12 13.59
N SER A 135 -12.24 -21.88 14.65
CA SER A 135 -13.70 -21.73 14.56
C SER A 135 -14.14 -20.43 13.89
N TYR A 136 -13.23 -19.46 13.72
CA TYR A 136 -13.48 -18.14 13.15
C TYR A 136 -12.38 -17.77 12.13
N PRO A 137 -12.24 -18.54 11.03
CA PRO A 137 -11.15 -18.37 10.06
C PRO A 137 -11.22 -17.05 9.27
N GLU A 138 -12.33 -16.32 9.39
CA GLU A 138 -12.55 -14.99 8.80
C GLU A 138 -12.98 -13.96 9.85
N GLY A 139 -12.78 -14.26 11.13
CA GLY A 139 -13.22 -13.43 12.23
C GLY A 139 -14.71 -13.57 12.57
N GLY A 140 -15.13 -12.77 13.54
CA GLY A 140 -16.51 -12.69 14.04
C GLY A 140 -16.83 -11.29 14.58
N ASN A 141 -17.92 -11.15 15.32
CA ASN A 141 -18.24 -9.90 16.03
C ASN A 141 -17.50 -9.89 17.39
N VAL A 142 -17.00 -8.73 17.82
CA VAL A 142 -16.43 -8.53 19.16
C VAL A 142 -17.34 -9.05 20.29
N GLU A 143 -18.66 -8.99 20.12
CA GLU A 143 -19.66 -9.46 21.10
C GLU A 143 -19.53 -10.94 21.47
N ILE A 144 -18.98 -11.77 20.58
CA ILE A 144 -18.83 -13.21 20.84
C ILE A 144 -17.52 -13.58 21.53
N LEU A 145 -16.57 -12.63 21.71
CA LEU A 145 -15.24 -12.90 22.31
C LEU A 145 -15.33 -13.64 23.65
N ASN A 146 -16.28 -13.26 24.51
CA ASN A 146 -16.48 -13.90 25.82
C ASN A 146 -16.90 -15.38 25.72
N ARG A 147 -17.36 -15.83 24.56
CA ARG A 147 -17.77 -17.22 24.28
C ARG A 147 -16.71 -18.00 23.52
N VAL A 148 -15.72 -17.31 22.94
CA VAL A 148 -14.63 -17.96 22.21
C VAL A 148 -13.67 -18.58 23.21
N ARG A 149 -13.47 -19.90 23.11
CA ARG A 149 -12.47 -20.59 23.93
C ARG A 149 -11.08 -20.08 23.54
N PRO A 150 -10.27 -19.60 24.50
CA PRO A 150 -8.90 -19.21 24.21
C PRO A 150 -8.09 -20.40 23.72
N ALA A 151 -7.19 -20.12 22.79
CA ALA A 151 -6.22 -21.10 22.31
C ALA A 151 -4.85 -20.43 22.19
N HIS A 152 -3.80 -21.19 22.50
CA HIS A 152 -2.43 -20.70 22.52
C HIS A 152 -2.03 -20.12 21.16
N ASP A 153 -1.44 -18.92 21.16
CA ASP A 153 -0.98 -18.17 19.97
C ASP A 153 -2.02 -17.93 18.86
N GLN A 154 -3.30 -17.96 19.21
CA GLN A 154 -4.37 -17.64 18.28
C GLN A 154 -4.90 -16.23 18.49
N LEU A 155 -5.32 -15.63 17.39
CA LEU A 155 -5.95 -14.32 17.35
C LEU A 155 -7.43 -14.47 17.00
N PHE A 156 -8.24 -13.58 17.55
CA PHE A 156 -9.61 -13.36 17.11
C PHE A 156 -9.69 -12.06 16.33
N LEU A 157 -10.17 -12.13 15.09
CA LEU A 157 -10.43 -10.95 14.26
C LEU A 157 -11.87 -10.48 14.51
N ASP A 158 -12.02 -9.23 14.94
CA ASP A 158 -13.30 -8.54 14.80
C ASP A 158 -13.48 -8.13 13.33
N ALA A 159 -14.34 -8.86 12.62
CA ALA A 159 -14.57 -8.66 11.21
C ALA A 159 -15.20 -7.29 10.90
N GLN A 160 -15.81 -6.60 11.86
CA GLN A 160 -16.42 -5.29 11.62
C GLN A 160 -15.42 -4.14 11.67
N THR A 161 -14.41 -4.23 12.53
CA THR A 161 -13.43 -3.16 12.79
C THR A 161 -12.04 -3.48 12.23
N GLY A 162 -11.74 -4.75 11.98
CA GLY A 162 -10.40 -5.21 11.63
C GLY A 162 -9.46 -5.35 12.82
N ASP A 163 -9.96 -5.18 14.05
CA ASP A 163 -9.16 -5.33 15.25
C ASP A 163 -8.88 -6.81 15.56
N MET A 164 -7.62 -7.11 15.84
CA MET A 164 -7.14 -8.41 16.28
C MET A 164 -7.05 -8.43 17.80
N TYR A 165 -7.63 -9.45 18.41
CA TYR A 165 -7.62 -9.68 19.85
C TYR A 165 -6.76 -10.91 20.16
N LYS A 166 -5.92 -10.80 21.19
CA LYS A 166 -5.18 -11.93 21.77
C LYS A 166 -5.70 -12.18 23.17
N PHE A 167 -5.91 -13.44 23.52
CA PHE A 167 -6.26 -13.78 24.90
C PHE A 167 -5.06 -13.60 25.80
N ASP A 168 -5.23 -12.82 26.87
CA ASP A 168 -4.23 -12.63 27.90
C ASP A 168 -4.53 -13.55 29.08
N GLY A 169 -3.69 -14.57 29.24
CA GLY A 169 -3.82 -15.59 30.30
C GLY A 169 -3.72 -15.01 31.70
N ASP A 170 -2.98 -13.92 31.90
CA ASP A 170 -2.78 -13.30 33.22
C ASP A 170 -4.06 -12.59 33.69
N SER A 171 -4.73 -11.88 32.78
CA SER A 171 -6.00 -11.20 33.06
C SER A 171 -7.25 -12.07 32.86
N GLY A 172 -7.12 -13.22 32.21
CA GLY A 172 -8.24 -14.05 31.78
C GLY A 172 -9.17 -13.36 30.77
N GLN A 173 -8.67 -12.37 30.03
CA GLN A 173 -9.47 -11.52 29.14
C GLN A 173 -8.86 -11.40 27.74
N TRP A 174 -9.72 -11.20 26.75
CA TRP A 174 -9.30 -10.83 25.42
C TRP A 174 -8.87 -9.36 25.38
N LYS A 175 -7.63 -9.11 24.94
CA LYS A 175 -7.09 -7.75 24.79
C LYS A 175 -6.87 -7.44 23.31
N LYS A 176 -7.25 -6.23 22.91
CA LYS A 176 -6.95 -5.70 21.57
C LYS A 176 -5.42 -5.63 21.40
N SER A 177 -4.91 -6.31 20.39
CA SER A 177 -3.48 -6.39 20.08
C SER A 177 -3.08 -5.36 19.03
N PHE A 178 -3.73 -5.37 17.87
CA PHE A 178 -3.49 -4.43 16.76
C PHE A 178 -4.67 -4.43 15.79
N ASN A 179 -4.70 -3.53 14.80
CA ASN A 179 -5.64 -3.60 13.69
C ASN A 179 -4.97 -4.23 12.47
N CYS A 180 -5.58 -5.21 11.82
CA CYS A 180 -4.98 -5.93 10.70
C CYS A 180 -5.04 -5.20 9.36
N GLY A 181 -5.57 -3.99 9.30
CA GLY A 181 -5.68 -3.22 8.06
C GLY A 181 -6.85 -3.66 7.16
N LEU A 182 -7.63 -4.67 7.56
CA LEU A 182 -8.78 -5.18 6.83
C LEU A 182 -10.00 -5.34 7.72
N ARG A 183 -11.17 -4.99 7.18
CA ARG A 183 -12.47 -5.32 7.77
C ARG A 183 -13.41 -5.87 6.70
N ARG A 184 -14.46 -6.55 7.12
CA ARG A 184 -15.54 -7.00 6.24
C ARG A 184 -16.35 -5.80 5.78
N ARG A 185 -16.71 -5.82 4.49
CA ARG A 185 -17.63 -4.85 3.90
C ARG A 185 -19.03 -5.01 4.49
N ARG A 186 -19.66 -3.89 4.84
CA ARG A 186 -21.02 -3.84 5.41
C ARG A 186 -22.07 -3.67 4.31
N LEU A 187 -21.71 -2.97 3.24
CA LEU A 187 -22.53 -2.65 2.10
C LEU A 187 -22.07 -3.50 0.90
N GLN A 188 -23.01 -4.02 0.12
CA GLN A 188 -22.65 -4.51 -1.20
C GLN A 188 -22.19 -3.33 -2.06
N THR A 189 -21.29 -3.57 -3.02
CA THR A 189 -20.62 -2.57 -3.87
C THR A 189 -21.54 -1.56 -4.58
N ASN A 190 -22.85 -1.81 -4.61
CA ASN A 190 -23.86 -0.97 -5.25
C ASN A 190 -24.61 -0.04 -4.27
N ALA A 191 -24.23 0.00 -2.99
CA ALA A 191 -24.93 0.81 -2.00
C ALA A 191 -24.66 2.32 -2.16
N LYS A 192 -25.68 3.13 -1.87
CA LYS A 192 -25.58 4.60 -1.84
C LYS A 192 -24.49 5.04 -0.85
N ARG A 193 -23.64 5.97 -1.29
CA ARG A 193 -22.52 6.53 -0.53
C ARG A 193 -22.99 7.11 0.81
N LEU A 194 -22.41 6.63 1.91
CA LEU A 194 -22.40 7.37 3.17
C LEU A 194 -21.19 8.31 3.12
N LEU A 195 -21.42 9.56 2.75
CA LEU A 195 -20.37 10.58 2.72
C LEU A 195 -19.75 10.72 4.12
N GLY A 196 -18.46 10.43 4.26
CA GLY A 196 -17.70 10.83 5.44
C GLY A 196 -17.73 12.35 5.60
N ARG A 197 -17.62 12.84 6.85
CA ARG A 197 -17.69 14.28 7.21
C ARG A 197 -16.72 15.18 6.41
N PHE A 198 -15.70 14.59 5.80
CA PHE A 198 -14.61 15.29 5.10
C PHE A 198 -14.57 15.04 3.59
N SER A 199 -15.48 14.23 3.07
CA SER A 199 -15.65 13.97 1.64
C SER A 199 -16.43 15.11 0.97
N MET A 200 -16.01 15.57 -0.22
CA MET A 200 -16.79 16.56 -0.97
C MET A 200 -18.09 15.95 -1.49
N ALA A 201 -19.22 16.54 -1.11
CA ALA A 201 -20.52 16.20 -1.67
C ALA A 201 -20.63 16.83 -3.06
N TYR A 202 -20.48 16.04 -4.11
CA TYR A 202 -20.88 16.44 -5.46
C TYR A 202 -22.09 15.62 -5.90
N PRO A 203 -23.13 16.28 -6.46
CA PRO A 203 -24.23 15.57 -7.09
C PRO A 203 -23.72 14.79 -8.32
N ARG A 204 -24.33 13.62 -8.56
CA ARG A 204 -24.14 12.85 -9.79
C ARG A 204 -24.45 13.75 -10.99
N ILE A 205 -23.43 14.09 -11.78
CA ILE A 205 -23.65 14.39 -13.20
C ILE A 205 -23.27 13.09 -13.89
N MET A 206 -24.23 12.19 -14.02
CA MET A 206 -24.04 11.00 -14.85
C MET A 206 -24.21 11.41 -16.31
N PRO A 207 -23.19 11.21 -17.17
CA PRO A 207 -23.45 11.05 -18.59
C PRO A 207 -24.56 10.02 -18.78
N GLU A 208 -25.53 10.31 -19.64
CA GLU A 208 -26.71 9.46 -19.89
C GLU A 208 -26.35 8.02 -20.36
N ASP A 209 -25.09 7.79 -20.75
CA ASP A 209 -24.57 6.51 -21.25
C ASP A 209 -23.93 5.59 -20.18
N HIS A 210 -24.05 5.89 -18.89
CA HIS A 210 -23.51 4.99 -17.85
C HIS A 210 -24.42 3.78 -17.61
N HIS A 211 -24.12 2.70 -18.33
CA HIS A 211 -24.55 1.34 -17.99
C HIS A 211 -24.29 1.01 -16.51
N GLU A 212 -25.23 0.28 -15.90
CA GLU A 212 -25.13 -0.22 -14.51
C GLU A 212 -23.71 -0.71 -14.19
N GLY A 213 -23.08 -0.12 -13.16
CA GLY A 213 -21.69 -0.40 -12.81
C GLY A 213 -21.43 -1.89 -12.58
N GLN A 214 -20.31 -2.40 -13.09
CA GLN A 214 -19.97 -3.81 -12.91
C GLN A 214 -19.78 -4.14 -11.42
N PRO A 215 -20.00 -5.40 -10.99
CA PRO A 215 -19.74 -5.80 -9.61
C PRO A 215 -18.32 -5.42 -9.17
N GLY A 216 -18.21 -4.69 -8.05
CA GLY A 216 -16.94 -4.19 -7.54
C GLY A 216 -16.55 -2.78 -7.99
N GLU A 217 -17.28 -2.17 -8.93
CA GLU A 217 -17.04 -0.77 -9.29
C GLU A 217 -17.61 0.18 -8.26
N VAL A 218 -16.80 1.14 -7.83
CA VAL A 218 -17.19 2.16 -6.86
C VAL A 218 -16.72 3.54 -7.29
N GLU A 219 -17.58 4.51 -7.04
CA GLU A 219 -17.21 5.93 -7.06
C GLU A 219 -16.42 6.25 -5.79
N THR A 220 -15.31 6.95 -5.97
CA THR A 220 -14.41 7.35 -4.91
C THR A 220 -14.17 8.85 -4.99
N SER A 221 -13.71 9.46 -3.91
CA SER A 221 -13.36 10.89 -3.90
C SER A 221 -12.05 11.12 -3.21
N VAL A 222 -11.30 12.06 -3.77
CA VAL A 222 -10.10 12.60 -3.15
C VAL A 222 -10.51 13.37 -1.89
N MET A 223 -9.77 13.18 -0.80
CA MET A 223 -9.96 13.94 0.42
C MET A 223 -9.78 15.43 0.16
N LYS A 224 -10.61 16.28 0.77
CA LYS A 224 -10.64 17.73 0.48
C LYS A 224 -9.27 18.40 0.57
N TRP A 225 -8.45 18.03 1.55
CA TRP A 225 -7.10 18.59 1.74
C TRP A 225 -6.02 17.98 0.83
N HIS A 226 -6.34 16.92 0.09
CA HIS A 226 -5.44 16.26 -0.87
C HIS A 226 -5.80 16.52 -2.34
N VAL A 227 -6.75 17.40 -2.65
CA VAL A 227 -7.13 17.72 -4.04
C VAL A 227 -5.92 18.19 -4.87
N ASN A 228 -5.00 18.93 -4.25
CA ASN A 228 -3.76 19.42 -4.90
C ASN A 228 -2.56 18.47 -4.70
N HIS A 229 -2.79 17.25 -4.21
CA HIS A 229 -1.71 16.29 -4.00
C HIS A 229 -1.06 15.92 -5.34
N TRP A 230 0.27 15.76 -5.36
CA TRP A 230 1.03 15.52 -6.58
C TRP A 230 0.57 14.26 -7.34
N LEU A 231 -0.02 13.30 -6.63
CA LEU A 231 -0.58 12.07 -7.20
C LEU A 231 -1.70 12.34 -8.21
N PHE A 232 -2.43 13.44 -8.04
CA PHE A 232 -3.59 13.79 -8.87
C PHE A 232 -3.29 14.86 -9.93
N GLN A 233 -2.02 15.20 -10.17
CA GLN A 233 -1.67 16.13 -11.23
C GLN A 233 -2.14 15.61 -12.60
N GLY A 234 -2.77 16.48 -13.38
CA GLY A 234 -3.38 16.12 -14.66
C GLY A 234 -4.74 15.43 -14.54
N LEU A 235 -5.27 15.24 -13.33
CA LEU A 235 -6.59 14.68 -13.08
C LEU A 235 -7.51 15.74 -12.47
N ASN A 236 -8.81 15.63 -12.74
CA ASN A 236 -9.81 16.44 -12.05
C ASN A 236 -10.12 15.83 -10.67
N ALA A 237 -9.26 16.11 -9.69
CA ALA A 237 -9.39 15.61 -8.32
C ALA A 237 -10.62 16.13 -7.55
N GLN A 238 -11.34 17.12 -8.10
CA GLN A 238 -12.60 17.59 -7.51
C GLN A 238 -13.79 16.71 -7.89
N ARG A 239 -13.68 15.91 -8.96
CA ARG A 239 -14.71 14.97 -9.38
C ARG A 239 -14.45 13.58 -8.81
N PRO A 240 -15.51 12.80 -8.56
CA PRO A 240 -15.35 11.40 -8.18
C PRO A 240 -14.61 10.60 -9.26
N PHE A 241 -13.78 9.66 -8.84
CA PHE A 241 -13.17 8.68 -9.74
C PHE A 241 -13.88 7.34 -9.63
N LEU A 242 -14.07 6.66 -10.75
CA LEU A 242 -14.64 5.32 -10.81
C LEU A 242 -13.51 4.28 -10.87
N PHE A 243 -13.52 3.32 -9.95
CA PHE A 243 -12.54 2.23 -9.92
C PHE A 243 -13.20 0.89 -9.65
N LYS A 244 -12.57 -0.18 -10.13
CA LYS A 244 -12.85 -1.53 -9.65
C LYS A 244 -12.05 -1.82 -8.38
N LEU A 245 -12.76 -2.20 -7.33
CA LEU A 245 -12.20 -2.70 -6.09
C LEU A 245 -11.59 -4.09 -6.30
N ALA A 246 -10.51 -4.34 -5.59
CA ALA A 246 -9.86 -5.65 -5.58
C ALA A 246 -10.64 -6.72 -4.82
N SER A 247 -11.44 -6.32 -3.82
CA SER A 247 -12.29 -7.23 -3.06
C SER A 247 -13.68 -6.66 -2.87
N THR A 248 -14.69 -7.47 -3.17
CA THR A 248 -16.09 -7.18 -2.83
C THR A 248 -16.44 -7.57 -1.40
N LYS A 249 -15.54 -8.29 -0.71
CA LYS A 249 -15.78 -8.83 0.64
C LYS A 249 -15.06 -8.05 1.74
N TRP A 250 -13.86 -7.57 1.45
CA TRP A 250 -12.99 -6.89 2.41
C TRP A 250 -12.79 -5.44 1.98
N ALA A 251 -12.66 -4.55 2.96
CA ALA A 251 -12.29 -3.15 2.81
C ALA A 251 -11.07 -2.84 3.66
N LEU A 252 -10.29 -1.84 3.27
CA LEU A 252 -9.25 -1.30 4.15
C LEU A 252 -9.87 -0.80 5.46
N SER A 253 -9.21 -1.13 6.57
CA SER A 253 -9.58 -0.65 7.90
C SER A 253 -8.41 0.12 8.50
N GLU A 254 -8.61 1.40 8.75
CA GLU A 254 -7.61 2.21 9.42
C GLU A 254 -7.71 2.06 10.93
N ALA A 255 -6.57 1.93 11.60
CA ALA A 255 -6.55 1.99 13.05
C ALA A 255 -6.86 3.43 13.48
N THR A 256 -7.99 3.62 14.17
CA THR A 256 -8.48 4.94 14.62
C THR A 256 -7.48 5.73 15.47
N ASN A 257 -6.49 5.07 16.09
CA ASN A 257 -5.68 5.66 17.15
C ASN A 257 -4.15 5.55 16.97
N SER A 258 -3.60 4.97 15.88
CA SER A 258 -2.15 4.67 15.85
C SER A 258 -1.41 4.78 14.52
N THR A 259 -2.09 4.93 13.37
CA THR A 259 -1.42 4.86 12.06
C THR A 259 -0.99 6.22 11.52
N LYS A 260 0.31 6.37 11.24
CA LYS A 260 0.87 7.50 10.46
C LYS A 260 0.65 7.28 8.96
N VAL A 261 -0.60 7.12 8.54
CA VAL A 261 -0.97 7.04 7.12
C VAL A 261 -1.77 8.28 6.75
N SER A 262 -1.55 8.78 5.54
CA SER A 262 -2.30 9.88 4.96
C SER A 262 -3.34 9.32 4.00
N VAL A 263 -4.62 9.38 4.37
CA VAL A 263 -5.72 8.93 3.52
C VAL A 263 -5.87 9.88 2.36
N LEU A 264 -5.68 9.39 1.13
CA LEU A 264 -5.76 10.23 -0.07
C LEU A 264 -7.14 10.17 -0.72
N VAL A 265 -7.74 8.98 -0.75
CA VAL A 265 -9.01 8.71 -1.43
C VAL A 265 -9.91 7.84 -0.55
N GLU A 266 -11.17 8.28 -0.41
CA GLU A 266 -12.25 7.56 0.26
C GLU A 266 -13.27 7.02 -0.74
N GLY A 267 -13.81 5.84 -0.46
CA GLY A 267 -14.95 5.23 -1.14
C GLY A 267 -16.16 5.12 -0.21
N PRO A 268 -17.21 4.38 -0.62
CA PRO A 268 -18.44 4.24 0.15
C PRO A 268 -18.26 3.61 1.54
N GLU A 269 -17.20 2.84 1.72
CA GLU A 269 -16.88 2.09 2.93
C GLU A 269 -15.55 2.52 3.57
N GLY A 270 -15.10 3.75 3.30
CA GLY A 270 -13.87 4.27 3.87
C GLY A 270 -12.70 4.20 2.90
N THR A 271 -11.49 4.03 3.43
CA THR A 271 -10.24 4.23 2.68
C THR A 271 -10.11 3.34 1.47
N ILE A 272 -9.77 3.95 0.33
CA ILE A 272 -9.37 3.24 -0.89
C ILE A 272 -7.88 3.45 -1.16
N MET A 273 -7.33 4.62 -0.84
CA MET A 273 -5.91 4.90 -1.09
C MET A 273 -5.30 5.65 0.09
N PHE A 274 -4.07 5.26 0.45
CA PHE A 274 -3.30 5.93 1.48
C PHE A 274 -1.82 6.03 1.10
N GLU A 275 -1.14 7.02 1.65
CA GLU A 275 0.31 7.20 1.57
C GLU A 275 0.95 7.04 2.96
N SER A 276 2.14 6.46 3.01
CA SER A 276 3.00 6.50 4.20
C SER A 276 4.48 6.62 3.78
N GLY A 277 5.06 7.81 3.89
CA GLY A 277 6.44 8.06 3.46
C GLY A 277 6.64 7.89 1.95
N HIS A 278 7.40 6.88 1.54
CA HIS A 278 7.62 6.54 0.13
C HIS A 278 6.67 5.45 -0.39
N PHE A 279 5.65 5.11 0.41
CA PHE A 279 4.69 4.05 0.11
C PHE A 279 3.40 4.64 -0.43
N LEU A 280 2.93 4.14 -1.55
CA LEU A 280 1.58 4.41 -2.06
C LEU A 280 0.80 3.10 -2.11
N CYS A 281 -0.38 3.07 -1.49
CA CYS A 281 -1.18 1.87 -1.34
C CYS A 281 -2.62 2.10 -1.78
N MET A 282 -3.16 1.19 -2.59
CA MET A 282 -4.47 1.37 -3.26
C MET A 282 -5.29 0.07 -3.24
N GLU A 283 -6.52 0.10 -2.71
CA GLU A 283 -7.46 -1.02 -2.72
C GLU A 283 -8.18 -1.18 -4.09
N THR A 284 -7.42 -1.07 -5.18
CA THR A 284 -7.93 -1.10 -6.56
C THR A 284 -7.21 -2.15 -7.38
N THR A 285 -7.77 -2.52 -8.52
CA THR A 285 -7.15 -3.45 -9.48
C THR A 285 -6.26 -2.70 -10.48
N MET A 286 -4.95 -2.63 -10.25
CA MET A 286 -4.06 -1.86 -11.14
C MET A 286 -3.84 -2.50 -12.50
N TRP A 287 -4.01 -3.82 -12.61
CA TRP A 287 -4.08 -4.50 -13.91
C TRP A 287 -5.19 -3.99 -14.85
N ALA A 288 -6.17 -3.23 -14.35
CA ALA A 288 -7.27 -2.67 -15.13
C ALA A 288 -7.02 -1.22 -15.60
N CYS A 289 -5.77 -0.77 -15.68
CA CYS A 289 -5.41 0.59 -16.12
C CYS A 289 -5.99 0.97 -17.49
N ASP A 290 -6.16 0.02 -18.41
CA ASP A 290 -6.76 0.28 -19.73
C ASP A 290 -8.22 0.71 -19.62
N LYS A 291 -8.95 0.15 -18.64
CA LYS A 291 -10.34 0.52 -18.35
C LYS A 291 -10.45 1.79 -17.50
N TYR A 292 -9.45 2.03 -16.65
CA TYR A 292 -9.40 3.18 -15.74
C TYR A 292 -8.12 3.99 -15.97
N PRO A 293 -8.06 4.86 -17.01
CA PRO A 293 -6.86 5.64 -17.35
C PRO A 293 -6.34 6.54 -16.21
N VAL A 294 -7.23 6.89 -15.29
CA VAL A 294 -6.91 7.60 -14.04
C VAL A 294 -5.84 6.84 -13.23
N LEU A 295 -5.92 5.51 -13.15
CA LEU A 295 -4.95 4.67 -12.45
C LEU A 295 -3.56 4.75 -13.08
N GLN A 296 -3.48 4.72 -14.42
CA GLN A 296 -2.21 4.90 -15.13
C GLN A 296 -1.61 6.28 -14.85
N THR A 297 -2.44 7.33 -14.83
CA THR A 297 -1.97 8.69 -14.54
C THR A 297 -1.41 8.80 -13.12
N MET A 298 -2.07 8.20 -12.14
CA MET A 298 -1.58 8.12 -10.76
C MET A 298 -0.24 7.36 -10.68
N MET A 299 -0.10 6.24 -11.40
CA MET A 299 1.16 5.49 -11.47
C MET A 299 2.29 6.32 -12.10
N ASN A 300 2.01 7.02 -13.20
CA ASN A 300 2.96 7.93 -13.83
C ASN A 300 3.40 9.03 -12.87
N ASN A 301 2.46 9.62 -12.13
CA ASN A 301 2.73 10.65 -11.13
C ASN A 301 3.62 10.12 -9.99
N PHE A 302 3.35 8.90 -9.50
CA PHE A 302 4.18 8.26 -8.47
C PHE A 302 5.62 8.08 -8.95
N VAL A 303 5.79 7.47 -10.13
CA VAL A 303 7.13 7.26 -10.70
C VAL A 303 7.84 8.59 -10.91
N ARG A 304 7.21 9.56 -11.58
CA ARG A 304 7.78 10.88 -11.87
C ARG A 304 8.23 11.63 -10.62
N VAL A 305 7.39 11.67 -9.59
CA VAL A 305 7.70 12.43 -8.37
C VAL A 305 8.81 11.73 -7.59
N LYS A 306 8.72 10.42 -7.36
CA LYS A 306 9.72 9.71 -6.57
C LYS A 306 11.06 9.62 -7.30
N SER A 307 11.06 9.44 -8.63
CA SER A 307 12.29 9.45 -9.44
C SER A 307 12.94 10.83 -9.47
N GLY A 308 12.15 11.90 -9.56
CA GLY A 308 12.65 13.28 -9.48
C GLY A 308 13.27 13.61 -8.12
N ILE A 309 12.76 13.02 -7.03
CA ILE A 309 13.40 13.16 -5.71
C ILE A 309 14.73 12.38 -5.69
N MET A 310 14.77 11.16 -6.23
CA MET A 310 16.03 10.38 -6.32
C MET A 310 17.11 11.10 -7.12
N GLN A 311 16.77 11.78 -8.22
CA GLN A 311 17.74 12.58 -8.99
C GLN A 311 18.35 13.70 -8.16
N LYS A 312 17.55 14.35 -7.30
CA LYS A 312 18.01 15.46 -6.47
C LYS A 312 18.87 15.02 -5.29
N LEU A 313 18.57 13.85 -4.73
CA LEU A 313 19.22 13.34 -3.51
C LEU A 313 20.28 12.27 -3.81
N GLU A 314 20.49 11.93 -5.08
CA GLU A 314 21.26 10.77 -5.59
C GLU A 314 20.71 9.40 -5.16
N ARG A 315 20.21 9.28 -3.92
CA ARG A 315 19.48 8.13 -3.37
C ARG A 315 18.37 8.61 -2.43
N LEU A 316 17.22 7.94 -2.48
CA LEU A 316 16.11 8.18 -1.55
C LEU A 316 16.25 7.35 -0.27
N ASP A 317 16.95 6.24 -0.37
CA ASP A 317 17.12 5.26 0.68
C ASP A 317 18.39 5.49 1.49
N TYR A 318 18.29 5.21 2.78
CA TYR A 318 19.47 4.90 3.56
C TYR A 318 19.91 3.53 3.10
N CYS A 319 21.01 3.45 2.36
CA CYS A 319 21.65 2.16 2.12
C CYS A 319 21.72 1.41 3.45
N SER A 320 21.50 0.11 3.42
CA SER A 320 21.76 -0.76 4.56
C SER A 320 23.27 -0.87 4.89
N GLN A 321 24.04 0.20 4.64
CA GLN A 321 25.43 0.44 5.05
C GLN A 321 25.66 0.24 6.55
N LEU A 322 24.60 0.14 7.34
CA LEU A 322 24.65 -0.31 8.74
C LEU A 322 25.13 -1.76 8.89
N VAL A 323 24.85 -2.63 7.93
CA VAL A 323 25.36 -4.02 7.91
C VAL A 323 26.81 -4.05 7.42
N LEU A 324 27.15 -3.21 6.43
CA LEU A 324 28.52 -3.14 5.87
C LEU A 324 29.54 -2.46 6.80
N LYS A 325 29.12 -1.51 7.66
CA LYS A 325 30.03 -0.76 8.55
C LYS A 325 30.16 -1.32 9.96
N VAL A 326 29.22 -2.13 10.45
CA VAL A 326 29.12 -2.44 11.90
C VAL A 326 29.19 -3.95 12.19
N GLY A 327 29.29 -4.79 11.16
CA GLY A 327 29.33 -6.25 11.30
C GLY A 327 27.97 -6.86 11.63
N GLU A 328 27.84 -8.17 11.40
CA GLU A 328 26.58 -8.92 11.48
C GLU A 328 25.88 -8.83 12.85
N GLY A 329 26.66 -8.82 13.94
CA GLY A 329 26.14 -8.71 15.31
C GLY A 329 25.47 -7.37 15.61
N SER A 330 26.03 -6.27 15.12
CA SER A 330 25.51 -4.92 15.38
C SER A 330 24.37 -4.51 14.44
N ALA A 331 24.27 -5.15 13.27
CA ALA A 331 23.17 -4.92 12.34
C ALA A 331 21.82 -5.36 12.94
N ARG A 332 21.80 -6.48 13.68
CA ARG A 332 20.61 -7.00 14.36
C ARG A 332 20.05 -6.03 15.39
N ASP A 333 20.92 -5.38 16.17
CA ASP A 333 20.55 -4.38 17.18
C ASP A 333 20.06 -3.05 16.59
N ILE A 334 20.39 -2.76 15.33
CA ILE A 334 19.97 -1.53 14.67
C ILE A 334 18.71 -1.76 13.83
N MET A 335 18.55 -2.94 13.24
CA MET A 335 17.31 -3.37 12.58
C MET A 335 16.18 -3.65 13.58
N SER A 336 16.50 -4.02 14.83
CA SER A 336 15.51 -4.22 15.91
C SER A 336 15.03 -2.91 16.56
N ARG A 337 15.73 -1.78 16.33
CA ARG A 337 15.34 -0.46 16.87
C ARG A 337 14.16 0.12 16.10
N THR A 338 12.99 -0.12 16.69
CA THR A 338 11.68 0.56 16.57
C THR A 338 11.43 1.41 15.32
N ILE A 339 10.38 1.03 14.59
CA ILE A 339 9.72 1.83 13.55
C ILE A 339 9.34 3.20 14.10
N ARG A 340 10.15 4.19 13.79
CA ARG A 340 9.63 5.48 13.38
C ARG A 340 9.85 5.51 11.88
N PRO A 341 8.82 5.69 11.03
CA PRO A 341 9.08 6.36 9.77
C PRO A 341 9.77 7.65 10.20
N ARG A 342 11.09 7.72 10.02
CA ARG A 342 11.80 8.98 10.11
C ARG A 342 11.14 9.76 9.02
N SER A 343 10.28 10.69 9.43
CA SER A 343 9.65 11.64 8.54
C SER A 343 10.72 11.99 7.54
N ALA A 344 10.46 11.70 6.26
CA ALA A 344 11.11 12.43 5.19
C ALA A 344 11.25 13.85 5.72
N ILE A 345 12.48 14.37 5.71
CA ILE A 345 12.78 15.77 5.97
C ILE A 345 11.52 16.57 5.63
N GLN A 346 11.01 17.35 6.58
CA GLN A 346 10.02 18.39 6.29
C GLN A 346 10.64 19.32 5.22
N LEU A 347 10.75 18.85 3.99
CA LEU A 347 10.63 19.64 2.81
C LEU A 347 9.14 19.94 2.81
N SER A 348 8.78 20.91 3.63
CA SER A 348 7.74 21.83 3.24
C SER A 348 8.11 22.26 1.82
N VAL A 349 7.50 21.63 0.83
CA VAL A 349 7.38 22.22 -0.50
C VAL A 349 6.37 23.36 -0.35
N LYS A 350 6.74 24.36 0.47
CA LYS A 350 6.47 25.77 0.22
C LYS A 350 7.53 26.22 -0.80
N GLN A 351 7.58 25.57 -1.96
CA GLN A 351 8.20 26.15 -3.12
C GLN A 351 7.06 26.50 -4.06
N ARG A 352 6.71 27.79 -4.02
CA ARG A 352 6.16 28.50 -5.17
C ARG A 352 7.04 28.09 -6.34
N LEU A 353 6.52 27.23 -7.22
CA LEU A 353 6.93 27.24 -8.60
C LEU A 353 6.46 28.60 -9.13
N SER A 354 7.33 29.60 -9.03
CA SER A 354 7.21 30.83 -9.80
C SER A 354 7.28 30.42 -11.26
N TYR A 355 6.11 30.29 -11.89
CA TYR A 355 6.02 30.36 -13.33
C TYR A 355 6.43 31.77 -13.73
N THR A 356 7.65 31.91 -14.22
CA THR A 356 8.01 32.99 -15.14
C THR A 356 7.09 32.86 -16.35
N LYS A 357 6.19 33.83 -16.53
CA LYS A 357 5.50 34.04 -17.80
C LYS A 357 6.56 34.27 -18.89
N PRO A 358 6.47 33.60 -20.05
CA PRO A 358 7.14 34.10 -21.25
C PRO A 358 6.45 35.40 -21.67
N GLY A 359 7.26 36.35 -22.15
CA GLY A 359 6.93 37.76 -22.33
C GLY A 359 5.65 38.04 -23.13
N GLU A 360 4.95 39.06 -22.68
CA GLU A 360 4.16 39.92 -23.55
C GLU A 360 4.82 41.30 -23.53
N GLU A 361 5.05 41.78 -24.73
CA GLU A 361 5.85 42.93 -25.10
C GLU A 361 5.29 44.24 -24.54
N GLU A 362 6.23 45.13 -24.21
CA GLU A 362 5.98 46.55 -24.00
C GLU A 362 5.45 47.16 -25.30
N GLY A 363 4.15 47.44 -25.34
CA GLY A 363 3.55 48.39 -26.27
C GLY A 363 3.26 49.71 -25.55
N GLY A 364 4.27 50.55 -25.41
CA GLY A 364 4.13 51.94 -24.98
C GLY A 364 3.82 52.86 -26.17
N CYS A 365 2.95 53.85 -25.92
CA CYS A 365 2.78 55.03 -26.77
C CYS A 365 4.07 55.80 -27.02
#